data_AF-A0A7Y9H7A6-F1
#
_entry.id   AF-A0A7Y9H7A6-F1
#
_cell.length_a   1.000
_cell.length_b   1.000
_cell.length_c   1.000
_cell.angle_alpha   90.00
_cell.angle_beta   90.00
_cell.angle_gamma   90.00
#
_symmetry.space_group_name_H-M   'P 1'
#
loop_
_entity.id
_entity.type
_entity.pdbx_description
1 polymer ?
#
loop_
_entity_poly.entity_id
_entity_poly.type
_entity_poly.pdbx_seq_one_letter_code
_entity_poly.pdbx_strand_id
1 'polypeptide(L)'
;MSPFPDEPDDGDAWRSATDLLERPPVPINWNLLDAEQAEIEWHDLDHWVKWLKSTFGLPPNIVPPYWHRHDELVWELSALHCHWLSCYHESASPSAPIAWMREFSDARYRLRD
;
A
#
# COMPACT_ATOMS: atom_id res chain seq x y z
N MET A 1 11.47 14.91 -39.05
CA MET A 1 12.01 13.74 -38.32
C MET A 1 12.36 14.23 -36.92
N SER A 2 11.40 14.18 -36.01
CA SER A 2 11.62 14.58 -34.61
C SER A 2 11.83 13.31 -33.79
N PRO A 3 12.91 13.21 -33.00
CA PRO A 3 13.15 12.08 -32.11
C PRO A 3 12.57 12.44 -30.73
N PHE A 4 11.35 12.02 -30.46
CA PHE A 4 10.90 11.90 -29.07
C PHE A 4 11.13 10.44 -28.67
N PRO A 5 11.94 10.18 -27.62
CA PRO A 5 12.08 8.83 -27.09
C PRO A 5 10.72 8.37 -26.54
N ASP A 6 10.37 7.10 -26.73
CA ASP A 6 9.23 6.42 -26.12
C ASP A 6 9.07 6.87 -24.65
N GLU A 7 8.04 7.66 -24.38
CA GLU A 7 7.55 7.90 -23.03
C GLU A 7 7.06 6.54 -22.50
N PRO A 8 7.51 6.08 -21.31
CA PRO A 8 6.96 4.87 -20.72
C PRO A 8 5.45 5.06 -20.55
N ASP A 9 4.69 4.03 -20.92
CA ASP A 9 3.24 3.95 -20.76
C ASP A 9 2.89 3.92 -19.26
N ASP A 10 2.93 5.09 -18.61
CA ASP A 10 2.53 5.32 -17.22
C ASP A 10 0.98 5.29 -17.05
N GLY A 11 0.26 4.78 -18.06
CA GLY A 11 -1.20 4.67 -18.08
C GLY A 11 -1.75 3.62 -17.11
N ASP A 12 -1.02 2.52 -16.89
CA ASP A 12 -1.45 1.46 -15.98
C ASP A 12 -1.34 1.89 -14.50
N ALA A 13 -0.36 2.72 -14.14
CA ALA A 13 -0.21 3.24 -12.78
C ALA A 13 -1.39 4.13 -12.35
N TRP A 14 -1.96 4.90 -13.29
CA TRP A 14 -3.13 5.76 -13.04
C TRP A 14 -4.45 4.98 -13.05
N ARG A 15 -4.55 3.90 -13.84
CA ARG A 15 -5.73 3.03 -13.83
C ARG A 15 -5.91 2.30 -12.50
N SER A 16 -4.83 1.79 -11.91
CA SER A 16 -4.87 1.23 -10.54
C SER A 16 -5.33 2.26 -9.51
N ALA A 17 -4.81 3.49 -9.57
CA ALA A 17 -5.22 4.54 -8.62
C ALA A 17 -6.71 4.90 -8.72
N THR A 18 -7.31 4.80 -9.91
CA THR A 18 -8.74 5.09 -10.13
C THR A 18 -9.63 3.94 -9.65
N ASP A 19 -9.24 2.69 -9.91
CA ASP A 19 -9.98 1.50 -9.44
C ASP A 19 -9.95 1.37 -7.90
N LEU A 20 -8.85 1.81 -7.27
CA LEU A 20 -8.73 1.94 -5.81
C LEU A 20 -9.63 3.04 -5.20
N LEU A 21 -10.12 3.98 -6.00
CA LEU A 21 -11.05 5.05 -5.58
C LEU A 21 -12.53 4.66 -5.78
N GLU A 22 -12.84 3.66 -6.60
CA GLU A 22 -14.23 3.28 -6.92
C GLU A 22 -14.77 2.15 -6.03
N ARG A 23 -13.89 1.35 -5.40
CA ARG A 23 -14.30 0.25 -4.51
C ARG A 23 -13.90 0.54 -3.06
N PRO A 24 -14.83 0.44 -2.09
CA PRO A 24 -14.45 0.53 -0.68
C PRO A 24 -13.39 -0.55 -0.41
N PRO A 25 -12.20 -0.17 0.09
CA PRO A 25 -11.09 -1.09 0.28
C PRO A 25 -11.52 -2.19 1.26
N VAL A 26 -11.52 -3.42 0.75
CA VAL A 26 -11.85 -4.60 1.53
C VAL A 26 -10.60 -5.12 2.23
N PRO A 27 -10.72 -5.69 3.45
CA PRO A 27 -9.59 -6.34 4.08
C PRO A 27 -9.04 -7.45 3.18
N ILE A 28 -7.74 -7.38 2.85
CA ILE A 28 -7.07 -8.40 2.06
C ILE A 28 -6.92 -9.67 2.90
N ASN A 29 -7.43 -10.80 2.39
CA ASN A 29 -7.20 -12.11 2.97
C ASN A 29 -6.34 -12.96 2.02
N TRP A 30 -5.03 -12.95 2.25
CA TRP A 30 -4.03 -13.64 1.43
C TRP A 30 -4.30 -15.15 1.25
N ASN A 31 -4.99 -15.79 2.19
CA ASN A 31 -5.30 -17.23 2.10
C ASN A 31 -6.44 -17.56 1.12
N LEU A 32 -7.22 -16.56 0.72
CA LEU A 32 -8.40 -16.72 -0.14
C LEU A 32 -8.18 -16.19 -1.56
N LEU A 33 -7.02 -15.61 -1.84
CA LEU A 33 -6.69 -15.06 -3.14
C LEU A 33 -6.29 -16.16 -4.12
N ASP A 34 -6.82 -16.08 -5.34
CA ASP A 34 -6.29 -16.85 -6.46
C ASP A 34 -4.91 -16.31 -6.87
N ALA A 35 -4.13 -17.11 -7.62
CA ALA A 35 -2.76 -16.75 -7.97
C ALA A 35 -2.64 -15.40 -8.70
N GLU A 36 -3.56 -15.10 -9.62
CA GLU A 36 -3.59 -13.83 -10.36
C GLU A 36 -3.94 -12.64 -9.45
N GLN A 37 -4.89 -12.83 -8.53
CA GLN A 37 -5.25 -11.78 -7.57
C GLN A 37 -4.11 -11.52 -6.58
N ALA A 38 -3.46 -12.58 -6.10
CA ALA A 38 -2.32 -12.46 -5.21
C ALA A 38 -1.18 -11.69 -5.88
N GLU A 39 -0.89 -11.92 -7.16
CA GLU A 39 0.15 -11.18 -7.90
C GLU A 39 -0.14 -9.68 -7.94
N ILE A 40 -1.37 -9.28 -8.25
CA ILE A 40 -1.78 -7.87 -8.28
C ILE A 40 -1.63 -7.23 -6.89
N GLU A 41 -2.21 -7.86 -5.86
CA GLU A 41 -2.16 -7.34 -4.50
C GLU A 41 -0.72 -7.28 -3.97
N TRP A 42 0.14 -8.21 -4.37
CA TRP A 42 1.57 -8.20 -4.03
C TRP A 42 2.30 -7.01 -4.65
N HIS A 43 2.03 -6.71 -5.92
CA HIS A 43 2.62 -5.57 -6.60
C HIS A 43 2.17 -4.23 -6.00
N ASP A 44 0.87 -4.11 -5.72
CA ASP A 44 0.30 -2.92 -5.09
C ASP A 44 0.86 -2.71 -3.69
N LEU A 45 0.96 -3.78 -2.88
CA LEU A 45 1.55 -3.71 -1.56
C LEU A 45 3.04 -3.34 -1.61
N ASP A 46 3.84 -3.93 -2.50
CA ASP A 46 5.26 -3.60 -2.64
C ASP A 46 5.48 -2.14 -3.03
N HIS A 47 4.70 -1.63 -3.99
CA HIS A 47 4.77 -0.23 -4.39
C HIS A 47 4.38 0.70 -3.24
N TRP A 48 3.30 0.39 -2.52
CA TRP A 48 2.86 1.15 -1.37
C TRP A 48 3.87 1.13 -0.21
N VAL A 49 4.49 -0.02 0.09
CA VAL A 49 5.54 -0.14 1.12
C VAL A 49 6.78 0.69 0.75
N LYS A 50 7.17 0.71 -0.54
CA LYS A 50 8.26 1.57 -1.02
C LYS A 50 7.94 3.04 -0.81
N TRP A 51 6.72 3.46 -1.17
CA TRP A 51 6.24 4.83 -0.92
C TRP A 51 6.23 5.16 0.58
N LEU A 52 5.74 4.25 1.43
CA LEU A 52 5.65 4.42 2.87
C LEU A 52 7.05 4.63 3.48
N LYS A 53 8.03 3.81 3.08
CA LYS A 53 9.42 3.94 3.53
C LYS A 53 10.05 5.27 3.12
N SER A 54 9.82 5.69 1.88
CA SER A 54 10.36 6.95 1.34
C SER A 54 9.74 8.17 2.02
N THR A 55 8.42 8.16 2.19
CA THR A 55 7.65 9.30 2.71
C THR A 55 7.84 9.49 4.21
N PHE A 56 7.88 8.41 4.99
CA PHE A 56 8.00 8.48 6.45
C PHE A 56 9.42 8.20 6.95
N GLY A 57 10.39 8.02 6.05
CA GLY A 57 11.80 7.80 6.40
C GLY A 57 12.00 6.57 7.30
N LEU A 58 11.28 5.48 7.03
CA LEU A 58 11.31 4.31 7.90
C LEU A 58 12.67 3.61 7.86
N PRO A 59 13.35 3.43 9.01
CA PRO A 59 14.60 2.69 9.05
C PRO A 59 14.36 1.19 8.79
N PRO A 60 15.40 0.46 8.37
CA PRO A 60 15.29 -0.99 8.11
C PRO A 60 14.93 -1.81 9.35
N ASN A 61 15.02 -1.24 10.55
CA ASN A 61 14.58 -1.87 11.81
C ASN A 61 13.06 -1.85 12.02
N ILE A 62 12.31 -1.07 11.22
CA ILE A 62 10.83 -1.06 11.25
C ILE A 62 10.28 -1.84 10.07
N VAL A 63 10.85 -1.62 8.87
CA VAL A 63 10.47 -2.40 7.68
C VAL A 63 11.74 -2.98 7.05
N PRO A 64 12.07 -4.25 7.34
CA PRO A 64 13.28 -4.88 6.82
C PRO A 64 13.24 -5.06 5.29
N PRO A 65 14.39 -5.18 4.61
CA PRO A 65 14.45 -5.39 3.15
C PRO A 65 13.71 -6.65 2.66
N TYR A 66 13.58 -7.67 3.49
CA TYR A 66 12.90 -8.94 3.18
C TYR A 66 11.55 -9.09 3.88
N TRP A 67 10.84 -7.99 4.14
CA TRP A 67 9.55 -7.98 4.84
C TRP A 67 8.52 -8.95 4.25
N HIS A 68 8.54 -9.20 2.94
CA HIS A 68 7.64 -10.13 2.25
C HIS A 68 7.84 -11.60 2.65
N ARG A 69 8.90 -11.95 3.38
CA ARG A 69 9.14 -13.30 3.91
C ARG A 69 8.56 -13.52 5.31
N HIS A 70 8.00 -12.47 5.89
CA HIS A 70 7.46 -12.46 7.24
C HIS A 70 5.95 -12.29 7.15
N ASP A 71 5.21 -13.39 7.32
CA ASP A 71 3.76 -13.39 7.19
C ASP A 71 3.13 -12.33 8.12
N GLU A 72 3.64 -12.18 9.34
CA GLU A 72 3.20 -11.17 10.31
C GLU A 72 3.33 -9.73 9.76
N LEU A 73 4.41 -9.43 9.05
CA LEU A 73 4.61 -8.11 8.43
C LEU A 73 3.71 -7.92 7.22
N VAL A 74 3.51 -8.98 6.43
CA VAL A 74 2.59 -8.95 5.28
C VAL A 74 1.18 -8.63 5.76
N TRP A 75 0.69 -9.32 6.79
CA TRP A 75 -0.64 -9.06 7.37
C TRP A 75 -0.77 -7.63 7.91
N GLU A 76 0.20 -7.17 8.70
CA GLU A 76 0.14 -5.82 9.31
C GLU A 76 0.23 -4.71 8.24
N LEU A 77 1.13 -4.86 7.25
CA LEU A 77 1.29 -3.89 6.17
C LEU A 77 0.08 -3.87 5.25
N SER A 78 -0.52 -5.03 4.92
CA SER A 78 -1.76 -5.09 4.15
C SER A 78 -2.91 -4.39 4.87
N ALA A 79 -3.06 -4.62 6.18
CA ALA A 79 -4.11 -3.96 6.97
C ALA A 79 -3.90 -2.43 6.99
N LEU A 80 -2.67 -1.98 7.17
CA LEU A 80 -2.32 -0.56 7.17
C LEU A 80 -2.55 0.09 5.79
N HIS A 81 -2.28 -0.64 4.71
CA HIS A 81 -2.56 -0.22 3.33
C HIS A 81 -4.08 -0.06 3.10
N CYS A 82 -4.88 -1.06 3.48
CA CYS A 82 -6.34 -0.99 3.37
C CYS A 82 -6.91 0.19 4.18
N HIS A 83 -6.38 0.43 5.38
CA HIS A 83 -6.78 1.56 6.20
C HIS A 83 -6.39 2.90 5.56
N TRP A 84 -5.21 2.98 4.93
CA TRP A 84 -4.78 4.16 4.18
C TRP A 84 -5.76 4.46 3.05
N LEU A 85 -6.06 3.47 2.21
CA LEU A 85 -7.04 3.60 1.12
C LEU A 85 -8.40 4.06 1.65
N SER A 86 -8.85 3.52 2.79
CA SER A 86 -10.14 3.87 3.40
C SER A 86 -10.17 5.34 3.83
N CYS A 87 -9.07 5.83 4.40
CA CYS A 87 -8.98 7.16 4.98
C CYS A 87 -8.79 8.27 3.93
N TYR A 88 -8.29 7.92 2.75
CA TYR A 88 -8.08 8.84 1.63
C TYR A 88 -9.11 8.69 0.51
N HIS A 89 -10.12 7.83 0.70
CA HIS A 89 -11.26 7.69 -0.20
C HIS A 89 -12.12 8.97 -0.25
N GLU A 90 -12.78 9.26 -1.38
CA GLU A 90 -13.55 10.49 -1.59
C GLU A 90 -14.72 10.69 -0.61
N SER A 91 -15.28 9.58 -0.13
CA SER A 91 -16.39 9.57 0.84
C SER A 91 -15.92 9.64 2.30
N ALA A 92 -14.61 9.64 2.54
CA ALA A 92 -14.05 9.63 3.89
C ALA A 92 -14.22 11.00 4.58
N SER A 93 -14.31 10.96 5.91
CA SER A 93 -14.29 12.18 6.71
C SER A 93 -12.98 12.94 6.51
N PRO A 94 -12.96 14.29 6.51
CA PRO A 94 -11.73 15.08 6.54
C PRO A 94 -10.80 14.75 7.72
N SER A 95 -11.33 14.13 8.78
CA SER A 95 -10.56 13.66 9.94
C SER A 95 -9.97 12.25 9.77
N ALA A 96 -10.28 11.53 8.70
CA ALA A 96 -9.81 10.16 8.50
C ALA A 96 -8.27 10.07 8.29
N PRO A 97 -7.62 10.98 7.54
CA PRO A 97 -6.16 10.97 7.43
C PRO A 97 -5.42 11.11 8.76
N ILE A 98 -5.91 11.95 9.69
CA ILE A 98 -5.29 12.09 11.00
C ILE A 98 -5.54 10.87 11.89
N ALA A 99 -6.66 10.16 11.71
CA ALA A 99 -6.91 8.89 12.37
C ALA A 99 -5.91 7.82 11.88
N TRP A 100 -5.69 7.73 10.57
CA TRP A 100 -4.70 6.82 9.99
C TRP A 100 -3.30 7.08 10.53
N MET A 101 -2.89 8.35 10.65
CA MET A 101 -1.57 8.72 11.21
C MET A 101 -1.40 8.24 12.67
N ARG A 102 -2.47 8.19 13.46
CA ARG A 102 -2.44 7.65 14.82
C ARG A 102 -2.23 6.14 14.81
N GLU A 103 -3.03 5.42 14.03
CA GLU A 103 -2.92 3.96 13.90
C GLU A 103 -1.56 3.53 13.33
N PHE A 104 -1.01 4.32 12.40
CA PHE A 104 0.32 4.11 11.86
C PHE A 104 1.41 4.23 12.94
N SER A 105 1.28 5.21 13.85
CA SER A 105 2.22 5.35 14.97
C SER A 105 2.22 4.11 15.86
N ASP A 106 1.05 3.53 16.13
CA ASP A 106 0.93 2.31 16.95
C ASP A 106 1.44 1.07 16.20
N ALA A 107 1.15 0.96 14.90
CA ALA A 107 1.67 -0.11 14.04
C ALA A 107 3.19 -0.13 13.99
N ARG A 108 3.86 1.03 13.99
CA ARG A 108 5.33 1.10 14.02
C ARG A 108 5.97 0.44 15.24
N TYR A 109 5.28 0.37 16.37
CA TYR A 109 5.76 -0.36 17.53
C TYR A 109 5.66 -1.88 17.32
N ARG A 110 4.57 -2.35 16.71
CA ARG A 110 4.35 -3.77 16.38
C ARG A 110 5.30 -4.27 15.30
N LEU A 111 5.56 -3.47 14.27
CA LEU A 111 6.48 -3.80 13.18
C LEU A 111 7.95 -3.94 13.63
N ARG A 112 8.28 -3.47 14.84
CA ARG A 112 9.63 -3.54 15.42
C ARG A 112 9.83 -4.75 16.34
N ASP A 113 8.75 -5.32 16.87
CA ASP A 113 8.78 -6.44 17.82
C ASP A 113 8.93 -7.78 17.07
#